data_AF-A0A4Y0BFT3-F1
#
_entry.id   AF-A0A4Y0BFT3-F1
#
_cell.length_a   1.000
_cell.length_b   1.000
_cell.length_c   1.000
_cell.angle_alpha   90.00
_cell.angle_beta   90.00
_cell.angle_gamma   90.00
#
_symmetry.space_group_name_H-M   'P 1'
#
loop_
_entity.id
_entity.type
_entity.pdbx_description
1 polymer ?
#
loop_
_entity_poly.entity_id
_entity_poly.type
_entity_poly.pdbx_seq_one_letter_code
_entity_poly.pdbx_strand_id
1 'polypeptide(L)'
;MYWWGAMVGTAIAAVGLLYTVMKLKALNTPYQAHSGAARQSYSADESNPVLCETCLIPQMGDATTWIELECGHCYHRRCLRMFATTHCITCELQANQ
;
A
#
# COMPACT_ATOMS: atom_id res chain seq x y z
N MET A 1 -48.64 16.07 22.71
CA MET A 1 -48.24 15.99 21.29
C MET A 1 -46.74 15.87 21.24
N TYR A 2 -46.27 14.88 20.48
CA TYR A 2 -44.96 14.24 20.53
C TYR A 2 -43.89 15.10 19.85
N TRP A 3 -43.17 15.92 20.62
CA TRP A 3 -42.13 16.83 20.10
C TRP A 3 -40.71 16.53 20.59
N TRP A 4 -40.49 15.39 21.26
CA TRP A 4 -39.16 14.96 21.70
C TRP A 4 -38.51 13.92 20.77
N GLY A 5 -39.29 13.20 19.96
CA GLY A 5 -38.77 12.15 19.07
C GLY A 5 -38.03 12.68 17.83
N ALA A 6 -38.39 13.87 17.35
CA ALA A 6 -37.82 14.45 16.13
C ALA A 6 -36.35 14.90 16.29
N MET A 7 -35.95 15.33 17.50
CA MET A 7 -34.58 15.78 17.77
C MET A 7 -33.60 14.62 18.02
N VAL A 8 -34.09 13.50 18.57
CA VAL A 8 -33.24 12.32 18.82
C VAL A 8 -32.96 11.56 17.52
N GLY A 9 -33.93 11.50 16.60
CA GLY A 9 -33.78 10.80 15.32
C GLY A 9 -32.74 11.43 14.38
N THR A 10 -32.65 12.76 14.34
CA THR A 10 -31.68 13.47 13.49
C THR A 10 -30.23 13.30 13.97
N ALA A 11 -30.00 13.26 15.28
CA ALA A 11 -28.68 13.03 15.84
C ALA A 11 -28.13 11.63 15.49
N ILE A 12 -28.99 10.60 15.58
CA ILE A 12 -28.59 9.21 15.29
C ILE A 12 -28.27 9.03 13.81
N ALA A 13 -29.06 9.63 12.91
CA ALA A 13 -28.80 9.57 11.47
C ALA A 13 -27.47 10.24 11.09
N ALA A 14 -27.13 11.38 11.70
CA ALA A 14 -25.87 12.08 11.45
C ALA A 14 -24.65 11.28 11.93
N VAL A 15 -24.73 10.65 13.11
CA VAL A 15 -23.66 9.80 13.65
C VAL A 15 -23.46 8.54 12.80
N GLY A 16 -24.56 7.90 12.38
CA GLY A 16 -24.51 6.74 11.48
C GLY A 16 -23.86 7.09 10.13
N LEU A 17 -24.20 8.25 9.57
CA LEU A 17 -23.64 8.72 8.31
C LEU A 17 -22.15 9.10 8.44
N LEU A 18 -21.73 9.70 9.57
CA LEU A 18 -20.32 9.94 9.86
C LEU A 18 -19.53 8.63 9.99
N TYR A 19 -20.09 7.62 10.65
CA TYR A 19 -19.43 6.32 10.81
C TYR A 19 -19.24 5.60 9.47
N THR A 20 -20.25 5.61 8.59
CA THR A 20 -20.13 5.02 7.26
C THR A 20 -19.15 5.78 6.37
N VAL A 21 -19.12 7.13 6.43
CA VAL A 21 -18.13 7.95 5.72
C VAL A 21 -16.71 7.69 6.24
N MET A 22 -16.50 7.57 7.55
CA MET A 22 -15.18 7.21 8.12
C MET A 22 -14.74 5.81 7.67
N LYS A 23 -15.66 4.83 7.68
CA LYS A 23 -15.36 3.46 7.22
C LYS A 23 -15.12 3.39 5.71
N LEU A 24 -15.82 4.21 4.92
CA LEU A 24 -15.55 4.35 3.49
C LEU A 24 -14.18 4.99 3.23
N LYS A 25 -13.80 6.02 4.00
CA LYS A 25 -12.45 6.60 3.91
C LYS A 25 -11.37 5.60 4.30
N ALA A 26 -11.59 4.78 5.34
CA ALA A 26 -10.65 3.72 5.73
C ALA A 26 -10.44 2.66 4.62
N LEU A 27 -11.50 2.34 3.86
CA LEU A 27 -11.41 1.42 2.72
C LEU A 27 -10.87 2.08 1.45
N ASN A 28 -11.06 3.40 1.31
CA ASN A 28 -10.63 4.20 0.17
C ASN A 28 -9.36 5.02 0.47
N THR A 29 -8.60 4.64 1.49
CA THR A 29 -7.25 5.19 1.70
C THR A 29 -6.32 4.34 0.84
N PRO A 30 -5.88 4.80 -0.35
CA PRO A 30 -4.67 4.25 -0.92
C PRO A 30 -3.56 4.45 0.11
N TYR A 31 -2.93 3.36 0.47
CA TYR A 31 -1.71 3.25 1.23
C TYR A 31 -0.77 4.44 0.95
N GLN A 32 -0.79 5.47 1.80
CA GLN A 32 0.20 6.53 1.72
C GLN A 32 0.49 7.13 3.10
N ALA A 33 1.77 7.02 3.46
CA ALA A 33 2.48 7.71 4.52
C ALA A 33 2.12 7.35 5.98
N HIS A 34 2.68 6.24 6.48
CA HIS A 34 3.20 6.21 7.85
C HIS A 34 4.74 6.36 7.79
N SER A 35 5.16 7.59 7.53
CA SER A 35 6.46 8.09 7.96
C SER A 35 6.40 8.26 9.49
N GLY A 36 6.85 7.27 10.24
CA GLY A 36 6.87 7.35 11.70
C GLY A 36 7.15 6.03 12.40
N ALA A 37 8.43 5.77 12.66
CA ALA A 37 8.91 5.00 13.81
C ALA A 37 8.43 3.54 13.97
N ALA A 38 8.95 2.63 13.13
CA ALA A 38 9.29 1.30 13.59
C ALA A 38 10.81 1.28 13.86
N ARG A 39 11.19 1.53 15.12
CA ARG A 39 12.47 1.08 15.67
C ARG A 39 12.46 -0.45 15.65
N GLN A 40 12.73 -1.05 14.50
CA GLN A 40 13.18 -2.43 14.43
C GLN A 40 14.69 -2.38 14.36
N SER A 41 15.30 -2.69 15.51
CA SER A 41 16.68 -3.10 15.65
C SER A 41 16.95 -4.25 14.67
N TYR A 42 17.39 -3.92 13.46
CA TYR A 42 18.02 -4.87 12.58
C TYR A 42 19.49 -4.92 12.99
N SER A 43 19.84 -6.02 13.65
CA SER A 43 21.22 -6.42 13.86
C SER A 43 21.96 -6.32 12.52
N ALA A 44 23.15 -5.74 12.58
CA ALA A 44 24.05 -5.56 11.46
C ALA A 44 24.13 -6.82 10.59
N ASP A 45 23.74 -6.68 9.33
CA ASP A 45 24.42 -7.39 8.26
C ASP A 45 24.68 -6.41 7.11
N GLU A 46 25.96 -6.28 6.82
CA GLU A 46 26.58 -5.28 5.97
C GLU A 46 26.49 -5.76 4.52
N SER A 47 25.27 -5.87 4.00
CA SER A 47 25.01 -6.18 2.59
C SER A 47 23.87 -5.30 2.12
N ASN A 48 24.20 -4.43 1.17
CA ASN A 48 23.26 -3.50 0.56
C ASN A 48 21.97 -4.25 0.16
N PRO A 49 20.83 -3.99 0.83
CA PRO A 49 19.64 -4.80 0.62
C PRO A 49 19.13 -4.59 -0.80
N VAL A 50 18.88 -5.67 -1.54
CA VAL A 50 18.33 -5.57 -2.89
C VAL A 50 16.92 -4.97 -2.81
N LEU A 51 16.75 -3.82 -3.47
CA LEU A 51 15.51 -3.06 -3.47
C LEU A 51 14.68 -3.38 -4.71
N CYS A 52 13.36 -3.24 -4.59
CA CYS A 52 12.46 -3.33 -5.72
C CYS A 52 12.56 -2.07 -6.58
N GLU A 53 12.80 -2.22 -7.89
CA GLU A 53 12.97 -1.08 -8.82
C GLU A 53 11.72 -0.19 -8.94
N THR A 54 10.53 -0.71 -8.56
CA THR A 54 9.28 0.04 -8.59
C THR A 54 9.02 0.84 -7.32
N CYS A 55 9.20 0.23 -6.14
CA CYS A 55 8.77 0.82 -4.87
C CYS A 55 9.91 1.18 -3.91
N LEU A 56 11.14 0.82 -4.26
CA LEU A 56 12.36 1.06 -3.46
C LEU A 56 12.30 0.47 -2.04
N ILE A 57 11.45 -0.53 -1.84
CA ILE A 57 11.35 -1.30 -0.60
C ILE A 57 12.16 -2.58 -0.77
N PRO A 58 12.93 -3.02 0.24
CA PRO A 58 13.67 -4.27 0.18
C PRO A 58 12.75 -5.49 0.01
N GLN A 59 13.35 -6.65 -0.26
CA GLN A 59 12.65 -7.92 -0.21
C GLN A 59 11.95 -8.09 1.14
N MET A 60 10.64 -8.34 1.13
CA MET A 60 9.81 -8.52 2.34
C MET A 60 9.11 -9.88 2.29
N GLY A 61 9.18 -10.62 3.39
CA GLY A 61 8.52 -11.93 3.53
C GLY A 61 9.27 -13.05 2.81
N ASP A 62 8.53 -14.06 2.34
CA ASP A 62 9.11 -15.25 1.71
C ASP A 62 9.54 -14.99 0.25
N ALA A 63 10.43 -15.85 -0.27
CA ALA A 63 10.89 -15.82 -1.66
C ALA A 63 9.77 -15.86 -2.72
N THR A 64 8.55 -16.23 -2.33
CA THR A 64 7.37 -16.29 -3.22
C THR A 64 6.83 -14.92 -3.60
N THR A 65 7.13 -13.85 -2.84
CA THR A 65 6.66 -12.49 -3.11
C THR A 65 7.62 -11.70 -4.01
N TRP A 66 8.79 -12.27 -4.30
CA TRP A 66 9.90 -11.64 -5.00
C TRP A 66 10.13 -12.29 -6.36
N ILE A 67 10.68 -11.51 -7.29
CA ILE A 67 11.12 -12.00 -8.59
C ILE A 67 12.30 -11.16 -9.05
N GLU A 68 13.37 -11.86 -9.43
CA GLU A 68 14.48 -11.32 -10.19
C GLU A 68 14.28 -11.74 -11.64
N LEU A 69 14.34 -10.78 -12.55
CA LEU A 69 14.22 -11.03 -13.99
C LEU A 69 15.60 -11.30 -14.60
N GLU A 70 15.63 -11.90 -15.79
CA GLU A 70 16.88 -12.26 -16.49
C GLU A 70 17.81 -11.06 -16.75
N CYS A 71 17.24 -9.84 -16.81
CA CYS A 71 18.00 -8.60 -16.93
C CYS A 71 18.65 -8.12 -15.61
N GLY A 72 18.51 -8.86 -14.51
CA GLY A 72 19.04 -8.54 -13.18
C GLY A 72 18.18 -7.58 -12.35
N HIS A 73 17.07 -7.06 -12.90
CA HIS A 73 16.17 -6.18 -12.17
C HIS A 73 15.25 -6.96 -11.24
N CYS A 74 15.06 -6.43 -10.05
CA CYS A 74 14.30 -7.07 -8.99
C CYS A 74 12.99 -6.36 -8.69
N TYR A 75 11.92 -7.14 -8.51
CA TYR A 75 10.58 -6.62 -8.25
C TYR A 75 9.83 -7.46 -7.22
N HIS A 76 8.87 -6.85 -6.53
CA HIS A 76 7.82 -7.62 -5.88
C HIS A 76 6.80 -8.09 -6.93
N ARG A 77 6.30 -9.32 -6.79
CA ARG A 77 5.21 -9.83 -7.64
C ARG A 77 3.97 -8.94 -7.62
N ARG A 78 3.70 -8.29 -6.48
CA ARG A 78 2.61 -7.32 -6.33
C ARG A 78 2.85 -6.06 -7.17
N CYS A 79 4.09 -5.58 -7.24
CA CYS A 79 4.47 -4.44 -8.07
C CYS A 79 4.27 -4.78 -9.54
N LEU A 80 4.80 -5.92 -10.02
CA LEU A 80 4.59 -6.35 -11.41
C LEU A 80 3.11 -6.51 -11.78
N ARG A 81 2.31 -7.11 -10.88
CA ARG A 81 0.86 -7.27 -11.08
C ARG A 81 0.14 -5.92 -11.23
N MET A 82 0.61 -4.87 -10.56
CA MET A 82 0.02 -3.53 -10.68
C MET A 82 0.14 -2.98 -12.10
N PHE A 83 1.22 -3.31 -12.80
CA PHE A 83 1.46 -2.94 -14.20
C PHE A 83 0.94 -3.98 -15.19
N ALA A 84 0.25 -5.03 -14.70
CA ALA A 84 -0.24 -6.15 -15.50
C ALA A 84 0.83 -6.77 -16.44
N THR A 85 2.10 -6.74 -16.02
CA THR A 85 3.23 -7.23 -16.80
C THR A 85 4.01 -8.29 -16.04
N THR A 86 4.68 -9.15 -16.78
CA THR A 86 5.69 -10.09 -16.28
C THR A 86 7.09 -9.73 -16.78
N HIS A 87 7.21 -8.65 -17.55
CA HIS A 87 8.45 -8.18 -18.13
C HIS A 87 9.09 -7.10 -17.26
N CYS A 88 10.34 -6.76 -17.60
CA CYS A 88 11.08 -5.74 -16.89
C CYS A 88 10.58 -4.35 -17.28
N ILE A 89 9.89 -3.69 -16.34
CA ILE A 89 9.38 -2.34 -16.52
C ILE A 89 10.52 -1.35 -16.79
N THR A 90 11.67 -1.50 -16.12
CA THR A 90 12.81 -0.59 -16.28
C THR A 90 13.39 -0.66 -17.70
N CYS A 91 13.56 -1.86 -18.24
CA CYS A 91 14.03 -2.06 -19.61
C CYS A 91 12.99 -1.59 -20.65
N GLU A 92 11.70 -1.84 -20.40
CA GLU A 92 10.62 -1.33 -21.27
C GLU A 92 10.59 0.20 -21.31
N LEU A 93 10.78 0.87 -20.18
CA LEU A 93 10.85 2.33 -20.12
C LEU A 93 12.08 2.85 -20.88
N GLN A 94 13.24 2.22 -20.71
CA GLN A 94 14.47 2.61 -21.42
C GLN A 94 14.36 2.40 -22.94
N ALA A 95 13.69 1.34 -23.39
CA ALA A 95 13.52 1.05 -24.82
C ALA A 95 12.56 2.03 -25.54
N ASN A 96 11.71 2.73 -24.78
CA ASN A 96 10.71 3.68 -25.31
C ASN A 96 11.13 5.15 -25.17
N GLN A 97 12.36 5.42 -24.68
CA GLN A 97 12.96 6.76 -24.61
C GLN A 97 13.87 7.01 -25.82
#